data_AF-A0A501VVF1-F1
#
_entry.id   AF-A0A501VVF1-F1
#
_cell.length_a   1.000
_cell.length_b   1.000
_cell.length_c   1.000
_cell.angle_alpha   90.00
_cell.angle_beta   90.00
_cell.angle_gamma   90.00
#
_symmetry.space_group_name_H-M   'P 1'
#
loop_
_entity.id
_entity.type
_entity.pdbx_description
1 polymer ?
#
loop_
_entity_poly.entity_id
_entity_poly.type
_entity_poly.pdbx_seq_one_letter_code
_entity_poly.pdbx_strand_id
1 'polypeptide(L)'
;MQIEDKSPKFELGKRMLENEQLTSLSELFDIVPYTPVAKALGVNNQRLRNKIDDPRSFRVSEVLDLAVLLDVDAIKLFALLHETIKKSVPAEG
;
A
#
# COMPACT_ATOMS: atom_id res chain seq x y z
N MET A 1 -17.84 -1.31 6.25
CA MET A 1 -16.69 -1.63 7.12
C MET A 1 -16.10 -0.31 7.57
N GLN A 2 -16.42 0.15 8.77
CA GLN A 2 -15.83 1.37 9.32
C GLN A 2 -14.48 0.97 9.93
N ILE A 3 -13.39 1.40 9.32
CA ILE A 3 -12.06 1.15 9.85
C ILE A 3 -11.67 2.40 10.63
N GLU A 4 -12.05 2.41 11.92
CA GLU A 4 -11.77 3.49 12.87
C GLU A 4 -10.35 3.46 13.42
N ASP A 5 -9.39 2.81 12.75
CA ASP A 5 -8.01 2.83 13.22
C ASP A 5 -7.29 4.07 12.67
N LYS A 6 -7.68 5.25 13.19
CA LYS A 6 -7.00 6.54 12.97
C LYS A 6 -5.67 6.61 13.73
N SER A 7 -4.88 5.54 13.68
CA SER A 7 -3.58 5.53 14.35
C SER A 7 -2.68 6.60 13.70
N PRO A 8 -1.78 7.24 14.47
CA PRO A 8 -0.83 8.22 13.92
C PRO A 8 -0.01 7.70 12.74
N LYS A 9 0.12 6.37 12.62
CA LYS A 9 0.82 5.69 11.52
C LYS A 9 0.02 5.71 10.22
N PHE A 10 -1.30 5.51 10.27
CA PHE A 10 -2.15 5.62 9.09
C PHE A 10 -2.16 7.06 8.56
N GLU A 11 -2.29 8.04 9.46
CA GLU A 11 -2.20 9.46 9.12
C GLU A 11 -0.85 9.85 8.52
N LEU A 12 0.26 9.34 9.09
CA LEU A 12 1.59 9.59 8.54
C LEU A 12 1.76 8.96 7.15
N GLY A 13 1.34 7.70 6.97
CA GLY A 13 1.38 7.01 5.69
C GLY A 13 0.57 7.74 4.61
N LYS A 14 -0.64 8.19 4.97
CA LYS A 14 -1.48 9.06 4.14
C LYS A 14 -0.73 10.31 3.71
N ARG A 15 -0.20 11.09 4.65
CA ARG A 15 0.51 12.35 4.36
C ARG A 15 1.71 12.13 3.44
N MET A 16 2.51 11.09 3.71
CA MET A 16 3.69 10.79 2.89
C MET A 16 3.31 10.36 1.47
N LEU A 17 2.24 9.58 1.32
CA LEU A 17 1.71 9.22 0.01
C LEU A 17 1.14 10.46 -0.73
N GLU A 18 0.39 11.30 -0.02
CA GLU A 18 -0.25 12.47 -0.60
C GLU A 18 0.73 13.53 -1.09
N ASN A 19 1.87 13.66 -0.41
CA ASN A 19 2.98 14.55 -0.73
C ASN A 19 4.01 13.92 -1.67
N GLU A 20 3.74 12.72 -2.22
CA GLU A 20 4.63 12.01 -3.15
C GLU A 20 6.04 11.74 -2.57
N GLN A 21 6.12 11.53 -1.26
CA GLN A 21 7.38 11.28 -0.53
C GLN A 21 7.74 9.80 -0.46
N LEU A 22 6.86 8.92 -0.93
CA LEU A 22 7.06 7.47 -0.97
C LEU A 22 7.45 7.05 -2.37
N THR A 23 8.43 6.16 -2.44
CA THR A 23 8.99 5.68 -3.71
C THR A 23 8.82 4.18 -3.91
N SER A 24 8.28 3.48 -2.91
CA SER A 24 7.89 2.08 -2.97
C SER A 24 6.74 1.74 -2.01
N LEU A 25 6.03 0.64 -2.26
CA LEU A 25 5.05 0.08 -1.31
C LEU A 25 5.70 -0.37 0.01
N SER A 26 6.94 -0.86 -0.02
CA SER A 26 7.65 -1.27 1.20
C SER A 26 7.80 -0.10 2.17
N GLU A 27 8.19 1.09 1.68
CA GLU A 27 8.28 2.31 2.50
C GLU A 27 6.92 2.69 3.12
N LEU A 28 5.82 2.52 2.38
CA LEU A 28 4.47 2.74 2.93
C LEU A 28 4.19 1.79 4.11
N PHE A 29 4.53 0.52 3.96
CA PHE A 29 4.26 -0.52 4.97
C PHE A 29 5.30 -0.57 6.11
N ASP A 30 6.42 0.14 6.01
CA ASP A 30 7.30 0.44 7.14
C ASP A 30 6.64 1.41 8.14
N ILE A 31 5.72 2.25 7.63
CA ILE A 31 4.97 3.23 8.42
C ILE A 31 3.63 2.62 8.84
N VAL A 32 2.82 2.19 7.87
CA VAL A 32 1.46 1.71 8.07
C VAL A 32 1.48 0.31 8.70
N PRO A 33 0.72 0.08 9.78
CA PRO A 33 0.79 -1.19 10.49
C PRO A 33 0.23 -2.32 9.62
N TYR A 34 1.06 -3.33 9.49
CA TYR A 34 0.87 -4.47 8.63
C TYR A 34 -0.37 -5.33 8.96
N THR A 35 -0.49 -5.75 10.22
CA THR A 35 -1.54 -6.66 10.69
C THR A 35 -2.96 -6.07 10.56
N PRO A 36 -3.20 -4.79 10.95
CA PRO A 36 -4.48 -4.13 10.70
C PRO A 36 -4.87 -4.11 9.22
N VAL A 37 -3.93 -3.80 8.32
CA VAL A 37 -4.19 -3.78 6.87
C VAL A 37 -4.54 -5.17 6.35
N ALA A 38 -3.77 -6.20 6.71
CA ALA A 38 -4.04 -7.58 6.29
C ALA A 38 -5.44 -8.04 6.73
N LYS A 39 -5.80 -7.76 8.00
CA LYS A 39 -7.13 -8.03 8.54
C LYS A 39 -8.23 -7.26 7.79
N ALA A 40 -7.98 -5.99 7.47
CA ALA A 40 -8.92 -5.15 6.73
C ALA A 40 -9.20 -5.66 5.31
N LEU A 41 -8.15 -6.11 4.62
CA LEU A 41 -8.25 -6.64 3.26
C LEU A 41 -8.73 -8.10 3.21
N GLY A 42 -8.98 -8.74 4.37
CA GLY A 42 -9.38 -10.14 4.43
C GLY A 42 -8.30 -11.11 3.95
N VAL A 43 -7.03 -10.72 4.03
CA VAL A 43 -5.88 -11.55 3.65
C VAL A 43 -5.03 -11.90 4.87
N ASN A 44 -4.35 -13.03 4.84
CA ASN A 44 -3.38 -13.34 5.90
C ASN A 44 -2.11 -12.48 5.74
N ASN A 45 -1.34 -12.38 6.82
CA ASN A 45 -0.15 -11.54 6.85
C ASN A 45 0.88 -11.94 5.77
N GLN A 46 1.13 -13.24 5.60
CA GLN A 46 2.09 -13.74 4.60
C GLN A 46 1.68 -13.36 3.18
N ARG A 47 0.38 -13.44 2.87
CA ARG A 47 -0.16 -13.13 1.55
C ARG A 47 -0.03 -11.66 1.22
N LEU A 48 -0.24 -10.78 2.19
CA LEU A 48 0.04 -9.36 2.01
C LEU A 48 1.56 -9.14 1.75
N ARG A 49 2.47 -10.00 2.27
CA ARG A 49 3.92 -9.71 2.27
C ARG A 49 4.41 -9.98 0.87
N ASN A 50 4.02 -11.16 0.38
CA ASN A 50 4.22 -11.56 -1.00
C ASN A 50 3.63 -10.55 -1.99
N LYS A 51 2.53 -9.87 -1.66
CA LYS A 51 1.94 -8.81 -2.50
C LYS A 51 2.74 -7.51 -2.48
N ILE A 52 3.34 -7.16 -1.35
CA ILE A 52 4.24 -6.00 -1.26
C ILE A 52 5.56 -6.29 -1.99
N ASP A 53 6.08 -7.51 -1.86
CA ASP A 53 7.28 -7.98 -2.55
C ASP A 53 7.06 -8.10 -4.07
N ASP A 54 5.88 -8.57 -4.51
CA ASP A 54 5.43 -8.55 -5.90
C ASP A 54 4.10 -7.77 -6.06
N PRO A 55 4.18 -6.44 -6.26
CA PRO A 55 3.02 -5.57 -6.39
C PRO A 55 2.06 -5.93 -7.54
N ARG A 56 2.54 -6.66 -8.55
CA ARG A 56 1.71 -7.10 -9.69
C ARG A 56 0.61 -8.07 -9.26
N SER A 57 0.78 -8.72 -8.11
CA SER A 57 -0.18 -9.66 -7.56
C SER A 57 -1.35 -9.00 -6.79
N PHE A 58 -1.34 -7.68 -6.62
CA PHE A 58 -2.51 -6.94 -6.12
C PHE A 58 -3.64 -6.96 -7.14
N ARG A 59 -4.85 -7.27 -6.67
CA ARG A 59 -6.08 -7.06 -7.45
C ARG A 59 -6.46 -5.59 -7.37
N VAL A 60 -7.04 -5.06 -8.44
CA VAL A 60 -7.60 -3.70 -8.47
C VAL A 60 -8.52 -3.44 -7.27
N SER A 61 -9.39 -4.40 -6.92
CA SER A 61 -10.29 -4.28 -5.76
C SER A 61 -9.52 -4.12 -4.44
N GLU A 62 -8.42 -4.84 -4.24
CA GLU A 62 -7.60 -4.76 -3.03
C GLU A 62 -6.88 -3.40 -2.93
N VAL A 63 -6.48 -2.81 -4.06
CA VAL A 63 -5.89 -1.46 -4.10
C VAL A 63 -6.95 -0.40 -3.77
N LEU A 64 -8.18 -0.55 -4.26
CA LEU A 64 -9.30 0.33 -3.92
C LEU A 64 -9.67 0.23 -2.44
N ASP A 65 -9.73 -0.99 -1.89
CA ASP A 65 -9.99 -1.20 -0.46
C ASP A 65 -8.88 -0.59 0.41
N LEU A 66 -7.62 -0.70 -0.02
CA LEU A 66 -6.49 -0.06 0.64
C LEU A 66 -6.58 1.48 0.58
N ALA A 67 -7.04 2.05 -0.54
CA ALA A 67 -7.24 3.49 -0.68
C ALA A 67 -8.31 4.01 0.29
N VAL A 68 -9.42 3.28 0.42
CA VAL A 68 -10.47 3.58 1.41
C VAL A 68 -9.92 3.45 2.83
N LEU A 69 -9.13 2.42 3.12
CA LEU A 69 -8.53 2.20 4.43
C LEU A 69 -7.54 3.32 4.82
N LEU A 70 -6.74 3.78 3.87
CA LEU A 70 -5.76 4.86 4.09
C LEU A 70 -6.37 6.26 3.98
N ASP A 71 -7.65 6.37 3.57
CA ASP A 71 -8.34 7.63 3.29
C ASP A 71 -7.57 8.51 2.29
N VAL A 72 -7.18 7.92 1.16
CA VAL A 72 -6.43 8.55 0.06
C VAL A 72 -7.08 8.29 -1.29
N ASP A 73 -6.76 9.13 -2.27
CA ASP A 73 -7.13 8.88 -3.67
C ASP A 73 -6.43 7.61 -4.19
N ALA A 74 -7.22 6.67 -4.71
CA ALA A 74 -6.72 5.42 -5.29
C ALA A 74 -5.70 5.65 -6.41
N ILE A 75 -5.79 6.76 -7.16
CA ILE A 75 -4.84 7.10 -8.22
C ILE A 75 -3.42 7.25 -7.66
N LYS A 76 -3.26 7.82 -6.45
CA LYS A 76 -1.94 7.95 -5.81
C LYS A 76 -1.36 6.59 -5.44
N LEU A 77 -2.21 5.68 -4.96
CA LEU A 77 -1.82 4.30 -4.68
C LEU A 77 -1.41 3.54 -5.95
N PHE A 78 -2.16 3.69 -7.04
CA PHE A 78 -1.79 3.11 -8.33
C PHE A 78 -0.48 3.69 -8.87
N ALA A 79 -0.24 4.99 -8.69
CA ALA A 79 1.03 5.62 -9.07
C ALA A 79 2.21 5.03 -8.28
N LEU A 80 2.07 4.87 -6.95
CA LEU A 80 3.10 4.23 -6.12
C LEU A 80 3.32 2.77 -6.52
N LEU A 81 2.25 2.02 -6.80
CA LEU A 81 2.32 0.64 -7.26
C LEU A 81 3.08 0.53 -8.58
N HIS A 82 2.77 1.40 -9.54
CA HIS A 82 3.46 1.48 -10.83
C HIS A 82 4.95 1.81 -10.67
N GLU A 83 5.30 2.78 -9.82
CA GLU A 83 6.71 3.12 -9.54
C GLU A 83 7.46 1.98 -8.86
N THR A 84 6.83 1.27 -7.92
CA THR A 84 7.40 0.08 -7.28
C THR A 84 7.68 -1.03 -8.30
N ILE A 85 6.75 -1.24 -9.23
CA ILE A 85 6.90 -2.23 -10.33
C ILE A 85 8.03 -1.85 -11.27
N LYS A 86 8.14 -0.57 -11.65
CA LYS A 86 9.19 -0.07 -12.54
C LYS A 86 10.59 -0.31 -11.95
N LYS A 87 10.75 -0.14 -10.64
CA LYS A 87 12.02 -0.37 -9.94
C LYS A 87 12.39 -1.84 -9.75
N SER A 88 11.40 -2.74 -9.71
CA SER A 88 11.63 -4.18 -9.56
C SER A 88 11.97 -4.88 -10.88
N VAL A 89 11.81 -4.20 -12.02
CA VAL A 89 12.34 -4.65 -13.31
C VAL A 89 13.84 -4.31 -13.34
N PRO A 90 14.76 -5.29 -13.50
CA PRO A 90 16.16 -4.98 -13.76
C PRO A 90 16.21 -4.13 -15.04
N ALA A 91 16.94 -3.01 -15.00
CA ALA A 91 17.25 -2.29 -16.23
C ALA A 91 17.86 -3.30 -17.20
N GLU A 92 17.21 -3.52 -18.35
CA GLU A 92 17.70 -4.44 -19.37
C GLU A 92 19.19 -4.12 -19.63
N GLY A 93 20.05 -5.11 -19.36
CA GLY A 93 21.47 -5.08 -19.66
C GLY A 93 21.78 -5.95 -20.85
#